data_AF-A0A7V8Y5J4-F1
#
_entry.id   AF-A0A7V8Y5J4-F1
#
_cell.length_a   1.000
_cell.length_b   1.000
_cell.length_c   1.000
_cell.angle_alpha   90.00
_cell.angle_beta   90.00
_cell.angle_gamma   90.00
#
_symmetry.space_group_name_H-M   'P 1'
#
loop_
_entity.id
_entity.type
_entity.pdbx_description
1 polymer ?
#
loop_
_entity_poly.entity_id
_entity_poly.type
_entity_poly.pdbx_seq_one_letter_code
_entity_poly.pdbx_strand_id
1 'polypeptide(L)'
;MTADLLAAIGTALGLDGSYPVQPPRQDADGFAISPGNRVLDGTVDHGSGRVGLVEKTIGDLSVGYVPVEITINVVEPGRPPLRAQLHSYNPYFGCSVHLMRFLGNALITVYTEKHWTMASRLVPTSPDQPLVKWAVTGWSLSVS
;
A
#
# COMPACT_ATOMS: atom_id res chain seq x y z
N MET A 1 -0.01 -13.14 1.40
CA MET A 1 -0.15 -12.67 0.00
C MET A 1 -0.14 -13.88 -0.91
N THR A 2 -1.04 -13.99 -1.87
CA THR A 2 -1.06 -15.12 -2.81
C THR A 2 -0.06 -14.87 -3.95
N ALA A 3 0.49 -15.95 -4.52
CA ALA A 3 1.35 -15.85 -5.70
C ALA A 3 0.61 -15.22 -6.89
N ASP A 4 -0.68 -15.53 -7.04
CA ASP A 4 -1.53 -14.99 -8.12
C ASP A 4 -1.66 -13.48 -8.07
N LEU A 5 -1.77 -12.89 -6.87
CA LEU A 5 -1.87 -11.44 -6.72
C LEU A 5 -0.55 -10.74 -7.07
N LEU A 6 0.60 -11.31 -6.67
CA LEU A 6 1.91 -10.79 -7.06
C LEU A 6 2.15 -10.89 -8.58
N ALA A 7 1.69 -11.98 -9.21
CA ALA A 7 1.71 -12.13 -10.66
C ALA A 7 0.86 -11.06 -11.34
N ALA A 8 -0.39 -10.86 -10.88
CA ALA A 8 -1.28 -9.84 -11.43
C ALA A 8 -0.73 -8.41 -11.27
N ILE A 9 -0.12 -8.10 -10.11
CA ILE A 9 0.57 -6.82 -9.89
C ILE A 9 1.73 -6.66 -10.87
N GLY A 10 2.56 -7.71 -11.04
CA GLY A 10 3.67 -7.70 -11.97
C GLY A 10 3.23 -7.46 -13.41
N THR A 11 2.20 -8.18 -13.87
CA THR A 11 1.61 -7.98 -15.20
C THR A 11 1.07 -6.55 -15.38
N ALA A 12 0.35 -6.01 -14.41
CA ALA A 12 -0.20 -4.65 -14.50
C ALA A 12 0.89 -3.57 -14.56
N LEU A 13 2.04 -3.82 -13.92
CA LEU A 13 3.21 -2.95 -13.99
C LEU A 13 4.08 -3.16 -15.24
N GLY A 14 3.70 -4.09 -16.12
CA GLY A 14 4.49 -4.43 -17.31
C GLY A 14 5.81 -5.12 -17.01
N LEU A 15 5.90 -5.82 -15.86
CA LEU A 15 7.08 -6.60 -15.49
C LEU A 15 7.07 -7.97 -16.18
N ASP A 16 8.26 -8.45 -16.55
CA ASP A 16 8.48 -9.83 -16.99
C ASP A 16 8.46 -10.78 -15.78
N GLY A 17 7.28 -10.94 -15.18
CA GLY A 17 7.04 -11.86 -14.07
C GLY A 17 6.24 -11.24 -12.91
N SER A 18 6.35 -11.87 -11.74
CA SER A 18 5.69 -11.40 -10.52
C SER A 18 6.32 -10.12 -9.99
N TYR A 19 5.53 -9.33 -9.26
CA TYR A 19 6.02 -8.15 -8.56
C TYR A 19 7.17 -8.51 -7.60
N PRO A 20 8.32 -7.82 -7.69
CA PRO A 20 9.48 -8.16 -6.88
C PRO A 20 9.23 -7.80 -5.41
N VAL A 21 9.31 -8.81 -4.55
CA VAL A 21 9.29 -8.64 -3.10
C VAL A 21 10.60 -9.16 -2.55
N GLN A 22 11.33 -8.28 -1.90
CA GLN A 22 12.58 -8.55 -1.21
C GLN A 22 12.36 -8.26 0.27
N PRO A 23 11.90 -9.25 1.07
CA PRO A 23 11.66 -9.00 2.49
C PRO A 23 12.96 -8.56 3.17
N PRO A 24 12.90 -7.55 4.05
CA PRO A 24 14.07 -7.08 4.79
C PRO A 24 14.59 -8.22 5.67
N ARG A 25 15.92 -8.39 5.74
CA ARG A 25 16.54 -9.30 6.70
C ARG A 25 16.32 -8.74 8.10
N GLN A 26 16.03 -9.63 9.04
CA GLN A 26 15.88 -9.29 10.44
C GLN A 26 17.04 -9.87 11.25
N ASP A 27 17.48 -9.17 12.29
CA ASP A 27 18.36 -9.74 13.30
C ASP A 27 17.59 -10.63 14.28
N ALA A 28 18.30 -11.15 15.29
CA ALA A 28 17.73 -12.03 16.31
C ALA A 28 16.62 -11.37 17.15
N ASP A 29 16.63 -10.03 17.23
CA ASP A 29 15.66 -9.23 17.98
C ASP A 29 14.49 -8.75 17.09
N GLY A 30 14.50 -9.10 15.80
CA GLY A 30 13.45 -8.80 14.84
C GLY A 30 13.59 -7.43 14.17
N PHE A 31 14.69 -6.70 14.38
CA PHE A 31 14.93 -5.43 13.72
C PHE A 31 15.39 -5.64 12.28
N ALA A 32 14.88 -4.82 11.37
CA ALA A 32 15.31 -4.84 9.98
C ALA A 32 16.75 -4.33 9.87
N ILE A 33 17.64 -5.18 9.36
CA ILE A 33 19.08 -4.90 9.19
C ILE A 33 19.50 -4.79 7.73
N SER A 34 18.55 -4.92 6.80
CA SER A 34 18.77 -4.65 5.38
C SER A 34 17.59 -3.92 4.77
N PRO A 35 17.81 -3.16 3.69
CA PRO A 35 16.72 -2.68 2.86
C PRO A 35 15.85 -3.83 2.37
N GLY A 36 14.61 -3.50 2.06
CA GLY A 36 13.66 -4.44 1.51
C GLY A 36 12.28 -3.84 1.37
N ASN A 37 11.39 -4.59 0.74
CA ASN A 37 10.00 -4.26 0.60
C ASN A 37 9.10 -5.44 0.97
N ARG A 38 7.87 -5.11 1.32
CA ARG A 38 6.80 -6.07 1.59
C ARG A 38 5.48 -5.50 1.09
N VAL A 39 4.78 -6.27 0.27
CA VAL A 39 3.38 -5.98 -0.05
C VAL A 39 2.53 -6.38 1.15
N LEU A 40 1.86 -5.39 1.76
CA LEU A 40 0.97 -5.57 2.90
C LEU A 40 -0.40 -6.07 2.45
N ASP A 41 -0.92 -5.52 1.35
CA ASP A 41 -2.16 -5.98 0.70
C ASP A 41 -2.22 -5.49 -0.77
N GLY A 42 -3.14 -6.04 -1.56
CA GLY A 42 -3.36 -5.64 -2.93
C GLY A 42 -4.73 -6.04 -3.47
N THR A 43 -5.14 -5.37 -4.54
CA THR A 43 -6.41 -5.65 -5.23
C THR A 43 -6.24 -5.48 -6.74
N VAL A 44 -7.02 -6.25 -7.50
CA VAL A 44 -7.14 -6.14 -8.95
C VAL A 44 -8.59 -5.84 -9.29
N ASP A 45 -8.84 -4.81 -10.09
CA ASP A 45 -10.11 -4.61 -10.78
C ASP A 45 -10.04 -5.29 -12.15
N HIS A 46 -10.60 -6.50 -12.25
CA HIS A 46 -10.58 -7.29 -13.48
C HIS A 46 -11.36 -6.63 -14.63
N GLY A 47 -12.31 -5.73 -14.34
CA GLY A 47 -13.08 -5.05 -15.38
C GLY A 47 -12.27 -3.99 -16.12
N SER A 48 -11.37 -3.31 -15.41
CA SER A 48 -10.54 -2.22 -15.97
C SER A 48 -9.05 -2.56 -16.07
N GLY A 49 -8.62 -3.70 -15.52
CA GLY A 49 -7.20 -4.06 -15.39
C GLY A 49 -6.42 -3.19 -14.39
N ARG A 50 -7.11 -2.46 -13.50
CA ARG A 50 -6.44 -1.59 -12.52
C ARG A 50 -5.92 -2.41 -11.37
N VAL A 51 -4.78 -2.02 -10.83
CA VAL A 51 -4.18 -2.67 -9.66
C VAL A 51 -3.91 -1.64 -8.59
N GLY A 52 -4.24 -2.00 -7.36
CA GLY A 52 -3.87 -1.27 -6.16
C GLY A 52 -2.99 -2.15 -5.29
N LEU A 53 -1.93 -1.59 -4.69
CA LEU A 53 -1.14 -2.29 -3.68
C LEU A 53 -0.71 -1.37 -2.55
N VAL A 54 -0.66 -1.90 -1.34
CA VAL A 54 -0.02 -1.24 -0.19
C VAL A 54 1.34 -1.89 0.03
N GLU A 55 2.39 -1.08 -0.04
CA GLU A 55 3.77 -1.54 0.14
C GLU A 55 4.38 -0.88 1.37
N LYS A 56 5.09 -1.68 2.17
CA LYS A 56 6.06 -1.19 3.15
C LYS A 56 7.46 -1.30 2.56
N THR A 57 8.19 -0.21 2.53
CA THR A 57 9.60 -0.16 2.14
C THR A 57 10.46 0.17 3.36
N ILE A 58 11.57 -0.53 3.51
CA ILE A 58 12.62 -0.26 4.47
C ILE A 58 13.87 0.07 3.65
N GLY A 59 14.45 1.25 3.87
CA GLY A 59 15.69 1.66 3.19
C GLY A 59 16.94 1.35 4.00
N ASP A 60 18.06 1.93 3.57
CA ASP A 60 19.36 1.78 4.24
C ASP A 60 19.42 2.54 5.57
N LEU A 61 20.21 2.02 6.51
CA LEU A 61 20.55 2.74 7.73
C LEU A 61 21.19 4.09 7.37
N SER A 62 20.56 5.18 7.79
CA SER A 62 20.99 6.55 7.57
C SER A 62 21.08 7.28 8.90
N VAL A 63 22.25 7.82 9.25
CA VAL A 63 22.49 8.71 10.42
C VAL A 63 21.61 8.37 11.66
N GLY A 64 21.67 7.11 12.11
CA GLY A 64 20.98 6.66 13.33
C GLY A 64 19.51 6.26 13.20
N TYR A 65 18.93 6.24 12.00
CA TYR A 65 17.58 5.74 11.76
C TYR A 65 17.50 4.94 10.45
N VAL A 66 16.48 4.11 10.31
CA VAL A 66 16.20 3.35 9.08
C VAL A 66 14.93 3.93 8.47
N PRO A 67 14.96 4.52 7.26
CA PRO A 67 13.76 5.08 6.66
C PRO A 67 12.76 3.96 6.40
N VAL A 68 11.53 4.13 6.91
CA VAL A 68 10.42 3.22 6.69
C VAL A 68 9.28 4.00 6.07
N GLU A 69 8.84 3.55 4.91
CA GLU A 69 7.70 4.12 4.20
C GLU A 69 6.59 3.09 4.08
N ILE A 70 5.35 3.55 4.15
CA ILE A 70 4.20 2.77 3.74
C ILE A 70 3.49 3.56 2.66
N THR A 71 3.27 2.96 1.50
CA THR A 71 2.74 3.64 0.32
C THR A 71 1.56 2.88 -0.25
N ILE A 72 0.61 3.62 -0.81
CA ILE A 72 -0.41 3.09 -1.71
C ILE A 72 0.05 3.38 -3.12
N ASN A 73 0.05 2.35 -3.96
CA ASN A 73 0.31 2.47 -5.39
C ASN A 73 -0.94 2.08 -6.17
N VAL A 74 -1.27 2.86 -7.20
CA VAL A 74 -2.29 2.52 -8.19
C VAL A 74 -1.65 2.50 -9.56
N VAL A 75 -1.91 1.42 -10.28
CA VAL A 75 -1.46 1.20 -11.65
C VAL A 75 -2.69 1.06 -12.52
N GLU A 76 -2.77 1.88 -13.57
CA GLU A 76 -3.84 1.81 -14.56
C GLU A 76 -3.23 1.59 -15.94
N PRO A 77 -3.79 0.69 -16.77
CA PRO A 77 -3.31 0.51 -18.13
C PRO A 77 -3.27 1.83 -18.91
N GLY A 78 -2.13 2.13 -19.52
CA GLY A 78 -1.94 3.35 -20.32
C GLY A 78 -1.73 4.63 -19.50
N ARG A 79 -1.54 4.55 -18.17
CA ARG A 79 -1.20 5.71 -17.34
C ARG A 79 0.05 5.47 -16.50
N PRO A 80 0.80 6.53 -16.14
CA PRO A 80 1.88 6.43 -15.18
C PRO A 80 1.36 5.90 -13.83
N PRO A 81 2.12 5.05 -13.12
CA PRO A 81 1.78 4.63 -11.77
C PRO A 81 1.63 5.83 -10.83
N LEU A 82 0.56 5.82 -10.03
CA LEU A 82 0.35 6.79 -8.96
C LEU A 82 0.85 6.20 -7.64
N ARG A 83 1.70 6.92 -6.93
CA ARG A 83 2.21 6.53 -5.60
C ARG A 83 1.90 7.64 -4.60
N ALA A 84 1.33 7.26 -3.47
CA ALA A 84 1.04 8.17 -2.37
C ALA A 84 1.47 7.55 -1.03
N GLN A 85 2.04 8.36 -0.14
CA GLN A 85 2.38 7.90 1.20
C GLN A 85 1.10 7.65 2.01
N LEU A 86 0.99 6.45 2.59
CA LEU A 86 -0.04 6.13 3.55
C LEU A 86 0.25 6.90 4.84
N HIS A 87 -0.79 7.49 5.44
CA HIS A 87 -0.59 8.15 6.72
C HIS A 87 -0.21 7.10 7.78
N SER A 88 0.80 7.44 8.57
CA SER A 88 1.27 6.62 9.67
C SER A 88 1.81 7.54 10.75
N TYR A 89 1.35 7.35 11.99
CA TYR A 89 1.91 7.97 13.18
C TYR A 89 3.37 7.58 13.38
N ASN A 90 3.68 6.29 13.22
CA ASN A 90 5.02 5.74 13.27
C ASN A 90 5.08 4.44 12.43
N PRO A 91 5.71 4.48 11.24
CA PRO A 91 5.67 3.38 10.26
C PRO A 91 6.45 2.13 10.70
N TYR A 92 7.19 2.21 11.82
CA TYR A 92 7.93 1.10 12.39
C TYR A 92 6.99 0.09 13.08
N PHE A 93 5.85 0.52 13.65
CA PHE A 93 4.88 -0.37 14.31
C PHE A 93 4.11 -1.29 13.35
N GLY A 94 4.25 -1.05 12.04
CA GLY A 94 3.55 -1.82 11.01
C GLY A 94 2.14 -1.30 10.74
N CYS A 95 1.56 -1.87 9.68
CA CYS A 95 0.24 -1.53 9.19
C CYS A 95 -0.45 -2.83 8.77
N SER A 96 -1.70 -2.99 9.19
CA SER A 96 -2.56 -4.10 8.77
C SER A 96 -3.68 -3.54 7.93
N VAL A 97 -3.71 -3.91 6.65
CA VAL A 97 -4.80 -3.54 5.75
C VAL A 97 -5.93 -4.55 5.94
N HIS A 98 -7.14 -4.05 6.15
CA HIS A 98 -8.36 -4.85 6.37
C HIS A 98 -9.26 -4.88 5.15
N LEU A 99 -9.20 -3.82 4.35
CA LEU A 99 -9.96 -3.69 3.11
C LEU A 99 -9.11 -2.93 2.09
N MET A 100 -9.06 -3.45 0.87
CA MET A 100 -8.53 -2.74 -0.27
C MET A 100 -9.38 -3.06 -1.49
N ARG A 101 -10.04 -2.04 -2.08
CA ARG A 101 -10.93 -2.26 -3.22
C ARG A 101 -11.10 -1.00 -4.07
N PHE A 102 -11.25 -1.18 -5.37
CA PHE A 102 -11.72 -0.12 -6.26
C PHE A 102 -13.24 0.08 -6.14
N LEU A 103 -13.67 1.31 -5.86
CA LEU A 103 -15.06 1.76 -5.96
C LEU A 103 -15.15 2.90 -6.98
N GLY A 104 -15.74 2.61 -8.15
CA GLY A 104 -15.75 3.53 -9.28
C GLY A 104 -14.32 3.86 -9.72
N ASN A 105 -13.95 5.15 -9.73
CA ASN A 105 -12.61 5.60 -10.08
C ASN A 105 -11.63 5.68 -8.90
N ALA A 106 -12.01 5.27 -7.69
CA ALA A 106 -11.18 5.45 -6.51
C ALA A 106 -10.76 4.12 -5.91
N LEU A 107 -9.52 4.06 -5.44
CA LEU A 107 -9.05 2.99 -4.56
C LEU A 107 -9.37 3.38 -3.11
N ILE A 108 -10.10 2.52 -2.43
CA ILE A 108 -10.41 2.64 -1.00
C ILE A 108 -9.55 1.65 -0.23
N THR A 109 -8.87 2.14 0.81
CA THR A 109 -8.06 1.33 1.71
C THR A 109 -8.47 1.60 3.15
N VAL A 110 -8.79 0.55 3.90
CA VAL A 110 -9.03 0.60 5.36
C VAL A 110 -7.92 -0.16 6.04
N TYR A 111 -7.26 0.45 7.01
CA TYR A 111 -6.08 -0.12 7.66
C TYR A 111 -6.00 0.30 9.12
N THR A 112 -5.39 -0.55 9.95
CA THR A 112 -5.01 -0.21 11.32
C THR A 112 -3.52 0.00 11.40
N GLU A 113 -3.16 1.08 12.07
CA GLU A 113 -1.79 1.35 12.49
C GLU A 113 -1.80 1.66 13.99
N LYS A 114 -1.04 0.88 14.76
CA LYS A 114 -0.87 0.96 16.22
C LYS A 114 -2.16 1.08 17.04
N HIS A 115 -2.77 2.28 17.10
CA HIS A 115 -3.96 2.56 17.90
C HIS A 115 -5.19 2.95 17.05
N TRP A 116 -5.02 3.24 15.76
CA TRP A 116 -6.07 3.85 14.96
C TRP A 116 -6.39 3.04 13.72
N THR A 117 -7.69 2.97 13.42
CA THR A 117 -8.19 2.48 12.14
C THR A 117 -8.56 3.68 11.27
N MET A 118 -8.03 3.68 10.06
CA MET A 118 -8.12 4.79 9.13
C MET A 118 -8.67 4.30 7.80
N ALA A 119 -9.39 5.17 7.11
CA ALA A 119 -9.77 4.98 5.73
C ALA A 119 -9.07 6.02 4.85
N SER A 120 -8.54 5.58 3.73
CA SER A 120 -7.98 6.46 2.70
C SER A 120 -8.67 6.24 1.37
N ARG A 121 -8.77 7.33 0.61
CA ARG A 121 -9.27 7.33 -0.76
C ARG A 121 -8.24 7.93 -1.69
N LEU A 122 -7.83 7.16 -2.69
CA LEU A 122 -6.92 7.59 -3.74
C LEU A 122 -7.64 7.59 -5.08
N VAL A 123 -7.63 8.71 -5.79
CA VAL A 123 -8.26 8.86 -7.12
C VAL A 123 -7.17 9.03 -8.18
N PRO A 124 -7.07 8.17 -9.19
CA PRO A 124 -6.00 8.20 -10.21
C PRO A 124 -6.12 9.30 -11.27
N THR A 125 -6.90 10.36 -11.03
CA THR A 125 -7.26 11.34 -12.07
C THR A 125 -6.39 12.60 -12.12
N SER A 126 -5.46 12.80 -11.19
CA SER A 126 -4.45 13.86 -11.30
C SER A 126 -3.20 13.52 -10.47
N PRO A 127 -1.98 13.68 -11.00
CA PRO A 127 -0.73 13.46 -10.27
C PRO A 127 -0.59 14.34 -9.02
N ASP A 128 -1.32 15.46 -8.95
CA ASP A 128 -1.23 16.44 -7.86
C ASP A 128 -2.39 16.37 -6.85
N GLN A 129 -3.27 15.36 -6.94
CA GLN A 129 -4.42 15.28 -6.02
C GLN A 129 -4.01 14.75 -4.65
N PRO A 130 -4.31 15.47 -3.54
CA PRO A 130 -3.97 15.00 -2.21
C PRO A 130 -4.79 13.75 -1.85
N LEU A 131 -4.13 12.78 -1.20
CA LEU A 131 -4.80 11.65 -0.58
C LEU A 131 -5.83 12.19 0.43
N VAL A 132 -7.11 11.94 0.19
CA VAL A 132 -8.17 12.31 1.15
C VAL A 132 -8.22 11.25 2.24
N LYS A 133 -8.13 11.72 3.49
CA LYS A 133 -7.95 10.90 4.69
C LYS A 133 -9.14 11.09 5.62
N TRP A 134 -9.60 10.00 6.20
CA TRP A 134 -10.55 10.05 7.31
C TRP A 134 -10.06 9.15 8.44
N ALA A 135 -9.91 9.74 9.63
CA ALA A 135 -9.78 8.96 10.86
C ALA A 135 -11.17 8.42 11.20
N VAL A 136 -11.31 7.11 11.31
CA VAL A 136 -12.59 6.48 11.64
C VAL A 136 -12.59 6.22 13.15
N THR A 137 -13.21 7.13 13.91
CA THR A 137 -13.45 6.93 15.35
C THR A 137 -14.90 6.52 15.56
N GLY A 138 -15.13 5.23 15.74
CA GLY A 138 -16.46 4.66 15.93
C GLY A 138 -17.12 4.23 14.61
N TRP A 139 -17.80 3.08 14.64
CA TRP A 139 -18.52 2.56 13.49
C TRP A 139 -19.93 3.17 13.44
N SER A 140 -20.30 3.78 12.32
CA SER A 140 -21.70 3.84 11.91
C SER A 140 -21.77 3.64 10.40
N LEU A 141 -22.42 2.56 9.98
CA LEU A 141 -22.71 2.28 8.58
C LEU A 141 -24.05 2.95 8.26
N SER A 142 -24.02 4.02 7.48
CA SER A 142 -25.22 4.55 6.83
C SER A 142 -25.20 4.06 5.39
N VAL A 143 -26.11 3.13 5.07
CA VAL A 143 -26.37 2.72 3.69
C VAL A 143 -27.49 3.62 3.19
N SER A 144 -27.20 4.45 2.17
CA SER A 144 -28.20 5.20 1.40
C SER A 144 -28.66 4.41 0.19
#